data_AF-A0A7Z9Y1Z5-F1
#
_entry.id   AF-A0A7Z9Y1Z5-F1
#
_cell.length_a   1.000
_cell.length_b   1.000
_cell.length_c   1.000
_cell.angle_alpha   90.00
_cell.angle_beta   90.00
_cell.angle_gamma   90.00
#
_symmetry.space_group_name_H-M   'P 1'
#
loop_
_entity.id
_entity.type
_entity.pdbx_description
1 polymer ?
#
loop_
_entity_poly.entity_id
_entity_poly.type
_entity_poly.pdbx_seq_one_letter_code
_entity_poly.pdbx_strand_id
1 'polypeptide(L)'
;MIAQMIFHAEVEDALADGRPVVALESTVITHGLPYPDNVATAVSMETAVRSGSAVPATIAIIQGRIHIGLTGDQLEYLGQQA
;
A
#
# COMPACT_ATOMS: atom_id res chain seq x y z
N MET A 1 -10.41 -19.70 -9.13
CA MET A 1 -9.43 -18.81 -9.80
C MET A 1 -8.44 -18.35 -8.75
N ILE A 2 -7.13 -18.46 -9.01
CA ILE A 2 -6.10 -17.89 -8.14
C ILE A 2 -6.15 -16.37 -8.36
N ALA A 3 -6.28 -15.57 -7.30
CA ALA A 3 -6.27 -14.12 -7.41
C ALA A 3 -4.93 -13.68 -8.02
N GLN A 4 -4.99 -12.98 -9.16
CA GLN A 4 -3.79 -12.44 -9.81
C GLN A 4 -3.22 -11.34 -8.92
N MET A 5 -1.97 -11.53 -8.46
CA MET A 5 -1.22 -10.50 -7.74
C MET A 5 -0.69 -9.47 -8.74
N ILE A 6 -0.89 -8.19 -8.44
CA ILE A 6 -0.37 -7.05 -9.20
C ILE A 6 0.63 -6.34 -8.29
N PHE A 7 1.88 -6.27 -8.72
CA PHE A 7 2.91 -5.53 -8.03
C PHE A 7 3.00 -4.11 -8.62
N HIS A 8 3.17 -3.11 -7.75
CA HIS A 8 3.63 -1.81 -8.18
C HIS A 8 5.09 -1.92 -8.65
N ALA A 9 5.46 -1.21 -9.71
CA ALA A 9 6.77 -1.31 -10.34
C ALA A 9 7.92 -1.14 -9.33
N GLU A 10 7.80 -0.17 -8.41
CA GLU A 10 8.82 0.05 -7.38
C GLU A 10 9.05 -1.17 -6.47
N VAL A 11 7.98 -1.90 -6.15
CA VAL A 11 8.05 -3.11 -5.30
C VAL A 11 8.65 -4.26 -6.10
N GLU A 12 8.26 -4.42 -7.36
CA GLU A 12 8.82 -5.44 -8.26
C GLU A 12 10.33 -5.25 -8.43
N ASP A 13 10.77 -4.02 -8.71
CA ASP A 13 12.19 -3.67 -8.82
C ASP A 13 12.95 -3.91 -7.52
N ALA A 14 12.37 -3.51 -6.38
CA ALA A 14 13.00 -3.72 -5.07
C ALA A 14 13.22 -5.20 -4.76
N LEU A 15 12.23 -6.05 -5.06
CA LEU A 15 12.35 -7.49 -4.86
C LEU A 15 13.38 -8.11 -5.82
N ALA A 16 13.40 -7.69 -7.08
CA ALA A 16 14.37 -8.16 -8.06
C ALA A 16 15.83 -7.80 -7.67
N ASP A 17 16.02 -6.60 -7.11
CA ASP A 17 17.32 -6.10 -6.65
C ASP A 17 17.73 -6.61 -5.26
N GLY A 18 16.87 -7.34 -4.56
CA GLY A 18 17.09 -7.74 -3.17
C GLY A 18 17.09 -6.57 -2.18
N ARG A 19 16.48 -5.43 -2.54
CA ARG A 19 16.28 -4.28 -1.65
C ARG A 19 15.20 -4.60 -0.60
N PRO A 20 15.31 -4.09 0.64
CA PRO A 20 14.33 -4.37 1.68
C PRO A 20 12.96 -3.78 1.34
N VAL A 21 11.92 -4.59 1.53
CA VAL A 21 10.51 -4.21 1.32
C VAL A 21 9.75 -4.41 2.64
N VAL A 22 8.91 -3.45 2.99
CA VAL A 22 8.03 -3.53 4.17
C VAL A 22 6.58 -3.54 3.70
N ALA A 23 5.87 -4.62 4.00
CA ALA A 23 4.44 -4.71 3.76
C ALA A 23 3.66 -3.86 4.77
N LEU A 24 2.65 -3.12 4.31
CA LEU A 24 1.72 -2.33 5.12
C LEU A 24 0.28 -2.80 4.87
N GLU A 25 -0.56 -2.82 5.90
CA GLU A 25 -1.96 -3.24 5.77
C GLU A 25 -2.89 -2.12 5.29
N SER A 26 -3.99 -2.49 4.62
CA SER A 26 -5.05 -1.54 4.21
C SER A 26 -6.18 -1.36 5.23
N THR A 27 -6.22 -2.16 6.31
CA THR A 27 -7.30 -2.09 7.32
C THR A 27 -7.30 -0.77 8.06
N VAL A 28 -6.11 -0.24 8.41
CA VAL A 28 -5.98 1.09 9.02
C VAL A 28 -6.59 2.21 8.16
N ILE A 29 -6.57 2.05 6.82
CA ILE A 29 -7.14 3.01 5.88
C ILE A 29 -8.67 2.92 5.85
N THR A 30 -9.20 1.70 5.83
CA THR A 30 -10.62 1.45 5.54
C THR A 30 -11.51 1.39 6.78
N HIS A 31 -10.94 1.13 7.96
CA HIS A 31 -11.73 0.93 9.20
C HIS A 31 -11.07 1.53 10.45
N GLY A 32 -9.85 2.06 10.34
CA GLY A 32 -9.07 2.51 11.50
C GLY A 32 -9.29 3.97 11.88
N LEU A 33 -9.35 4.86 10.88
CA LEU A 33 -9.43 6.32 11.06
C LEU A 33 -10.47 6.92 10.09
N PRO A 34 -11.09 8.06 10.43
CA PRO A 34 -11.97 8.75 9.50
C PRO A 34 -11.18 9.36 8.34
N TYR A 35 -11.83 9.52 7.19
CA TYR A 35 -11.29 10.33 6.11
C TYR A 35 -11.26 11.83 6.51
N PRO A 36 -10.18 12.59 6.21
CA PRO A 36 -9.00 12.23 5.41
C PRO A 36 -7.80 11.70 6.23
N ASP A 37 -7.93 11.57 7.55
CA ASP A 37 -6.83 11.18 8.44
C ASP A 37 -6.33 9.76 8.16
N ASN A 38 -7.20 8.88 7.65
CA ASN A 38 -6.83 7.54 7.20
C ASN A 38 -5.79 7.53 6.06
N VAL A 39 -6.01 8.33 5.00
CA VAL A 39 -5.08 8.47 3.88
C VAL A 39 -3.80 9.16 4.35
N ALA A 40 -3.92 10.24 5.12
CA ALA A 40 -2.77 10.95 5.66
C ALA A 40 -1.88 10.04 6.52
N THR A 41 -2.50 9.16 7.31
CA THR A 41 -1.80 8.17 8.14
C THR A 41 -1.08 7.12 7.28
N ALA A 42 -1.73 6.58 6.25
CA ALA A 42 -1.09 5.62 5.34
C ALA A 42 0.12 6.23 4.62
N VAL A 43 -0.01 7.45 4.10
CA VAL A 43 1.11 8.18 3.49
C VAL A 43 2.24 8.43 4.50
N SER A 44 1.91 8.74 5.75
CA SER A 44 2.90 8.90 6.82
C SER A 44 3.64 7.59 7.11
N MET A 45 2.93 6.45 7.15
CA MET A 45 3.53 5.13 7.31
C MET A 45 4.46 4.78 6.14
N GLU A 46 4.04 5.02 4.90
CA GLU A 46 4.90 4.82 3.72
C GLU A 46 6.16 5.70 3.78
N THR A 47 6.01 6.95 4.21
CA THR A 47 7.13 7.89 4.40
C THR A 47 8.10 7.41 5.48
N ALA A 48 7.59 6.84 6.57
CA ALA A 48 8.42 6.30 7.64
C ALA A 48 9.24 5.09 7.16
N VAL A 49 8.62 4.19 6.37
CA VAL A 49 9.32 3.06 5.75
C VAL A 49 10.45 3.54 4.83
N ARG A 50 10.16 4.52 3.97
CA ARG A 50 11.17 5.12 3.05
C ARG A 50 12.33 5.75 3.82
N SER A 51 12.03 6.44 4.93
CA SER A 51 13.06 7.03 5.81
C SER A 51 13.97 5.97 6.44
N GLY A 52 13.47 4.75 6.60
CA GLY A 52 14.23 3.57 7.03
C GLY A 52 15.02 2.87 5.90
N SER A 53 15.13 3.48 4.72
CA SER A 53 15.80 2.90 3.53
C SER A 53 15.16 1.61 3.00
N ALA A 54 13.86 1.41 3.22
CA ALA A 54 13.08 0.31 2.65
C ALA A 54 11.99 0.82 1.71
N VAL A 55 11.50 -0.07 0.84
CA VAL A 55 10.38 0.22 -0.06
C VAL A 55 9.06 -0.18 0.59
N PRO A 56 8.08 0.74 0.74
CA PRO A 56 6.77 0.39 1.26
C PRO A 56 5.94 -0.37 0.23
N ALA A 57 5.21 -1.37 0.69
CA ALA A 57 4.24 -2.11 -0.09
C ALA A 57 2.92 -2.16 0.68
N THR A 58 2.11 -1.09 0.59
CA THR A 58 0.72 -1.15 1.07
C THR A 58 -0.04 -2.18 0.26
N ILE A 59 -0.73 -3.10 0.91
CA ILE A 59 -1.43 -4.23 0.26
C ILE A 59 -2.93 -4.09 0.47
N ALA A 60 -3.69 -4.20 -0.62
CA ALA A 60 -5.14 -4.22 -0.59
C ALA A 60 -5.72 -5.13 -1.68
N ILE A 61 -6.99 -5.50 -1.51
CA ILE A 61 -7.78 -6.12 -2.57
C ILE A 61 -8.62 -5.03 -3.23
N ILE A 62 -8.35 -4.77 -4.51
CA ILE A 62 -9.10 -3.78 -5.31
C ILE A 62 -9.69 -4.53 -6.51
N GLN A 63 -11.01 -4.46 -6.67
CA GLN A 63 -11.74 -5.11 -7.76
C GLN A 63 -11.40 -6.62 -7.92
N GLY A 64 -11.26 -7.34 -6.80
CA GLY A 64 -10.98 -8.77 -6.78
C GLY A 64 -9.53 -9.16 -7.11
N ARG A 65 -8.62 -8.19 -7.18
CA ARG A 65 -7.19 -8.42 -7.42
C ARG A 65 -6.37 -7.99 -6.22
N ILE A 66 -5.30 -8.73 -5.92
CA ILE A 66 -4.39 -8.40 -4.83
C ILE A 66 -3.36 -7.41 -5.37
N HIS A 67 -3.37 -6.18 -4.86
CA HIS A 67 -2.38 -5.16 -5.20
C HIS A 67 -1.32 -5.11 -4.13
N ILE A 68 -0.05 -5.12 -4.54
CA ILE A 68 1.12 -5.08 -3.66
C ILE A 68 1.92 -3.83 -4.00
N GLY A 69 1.85 -2.84 -3.11
CA GLY A 69 2.19 -1.45 -3.43
C GLY A 69 0.99 -0.77 -4.07
N LEU A 70 0.47 0.26 -3.42
CA LEU A 70 -0.65 1.05 -3.93
C LEU A 70 -0.15 2.39 -4.47
N THR A 71 -0.88 2.90 -5.46
CA THR A 71 -0.73 4.28 -5.93
C THR A 71 -1.47 5.23 -4.99
N GLY A 72 -1.14 6.53 -5.06
CA GLY A 72 -1.87 7.57 -4.32
C GLY A 72 -3.38 7.54 -4.61
N ASP A 73 -3.77 7.37 -5.87
CA ASP A 73 -5.19 7.29 -6.27
C ASP A 73 -5.88 6.07 -5.66
N GLN A 74 -5.17 4.95 -5.50
CA GLN A 74 -5.72 3.75 -4.84
C GLN A 74 -5.84 3.92 -3.33
N LEU A 75 -4.90 4.63 -2.69
CA LEU A 75 -5.01 4.99 -1.27
C LEU A 75 -6.22 5.91 -1.04
N GLU A 76 -6.39 6.93 -1.89
CA GLU A 76 -7.55 7.84 -1.88
C GLU A 76 -8.86 7.08 -2.10
N TYR A 77 -8.90 6.20 -3.10
CA TYR A 77 -10.05 5.35 -3.35
C TYR A 77 -10.43 4.54 -2.11
N LEU A 78 -9.48 3.87 -1.45
CA LEU A 78 -9.78 3.10 -0.23
C LEU A 78 -10.22 4.00 0.92
N GLY A 79 -9.58 5.16 1.10
CA GLY A 79 -9.88 6.08 2.18
C GLY A 79 -11.27 6.71 2.10
N GLN A 80 -11.78 6.94 0.89
CA GLN A 80 -13.12 7.48 0.64
C GLN A 80 -14.23 6.42 0.71
N GLN A 81 -13.88 5.13 0.78
CA GLN A 81 -14.82 4.02 0.98
C GLN A 81 -14.90 3.57 2.45
N ALA A 82 -14.15 4.23 3.35
CA ALA A 82 -14.06 3.95 4.78
C ALA A 82 -15.26 4.50 5.57
#